data_AF-A0A172XB22-F1
#
_entry.id   AF-A0A172XB22-F1
#
_cell.length_a   1.000
_cell.length_b   1.000
_cell.length_c   1.000
_cell.angle_alpha   90.00
_cell.angle_beta   90.00
_cell.angle_gamma   90.00
#
_symmetry.space_group_name_H-M   'P 1'
#
loop_
_entity.id
_entity.type
_entity.pdbx_description
1 polymer ?
#
loop_
_entity_poly.entity_id
_entity_poly.type
_entity_poly.pdbx_seq_one_letter_code
_entity_poly.pdbx_strand_id
1 'polypeptide(L)'
;MFDQVFYNENVKYELYRKFFHISTLVFLFFYKLNFWVGLVSSLFFMFAYLILEIFRIMEINLFFLRGISEIIIKSREVSSYKISLSPIFLVVSIFCTYFLIDKPFSYIGIFSACLGDGLASLVGKLIPSFKLVNNKTFSGSVAVFLVAFIVCYYFFPNFIIASVVGMGAVLVELFDFEKYDNLFLPLGVATLSFVLIA
;
A
#
# COMPACT_ATOMS: atom_id res chain seq x y z
N MET A 1 -7.65 20.25 -24.14
CA MET A 1 -7.59 21.07 -22.91
C MET A 1 -8.30 20.38 -21.75
N PHE A 2 -9.55 19.94 -21.91
CA PHE A 2 -10.28 19.16 -20.88
C PHE A 2 -9.57 17.85 -20.47
N ASP A 3 -9.07 17.07 -21.43
CA ASP A 3 -8.38 15.80 -21.12
C ASP A 3 -7.08 16.00 -20.32
N GLN A 4 -6.35 17.09 -20.58
CA GLN A 4 -5.14 17.43 -19.83
C GLN A 4 -5.45 17.91 -18.41
N VAL A 5 -6.52 18.67 -18.22
CA VAL A 5 -6.97 19.11 -16.88
C VAL A 5 -7.43 17.92 -16.05
N PHE A 6 -8.24 17.04 -16.63
CA PHE A 6 -8.72 15.82 -15.99
C PHE A 6 -7.57 14.86 -15.64
N TYR A 7 -6.61 14.70 -16.55
CA TYR A 7 -5.40 13.92 -16.31
C TYR A 7 -4.58 14.48 -15.13
N ASN A 8 -4.36 15.80 -15.10
CA ASN A 8 -3.59 16.44 -14.03
C ASN A 8 -4.28 16.33 -12.66
N GLU A 9 -5.61 16.43 -12.59
CA GLU A 9 -6.34 16.20 -11.34
C GLU A 9 -6.23 14.74 -10.87
N ASN A 10 -6.40 13.77 -11.78
CA ASN A 10 -6.26 12.35 -11.45
C ASN A 10 -4.84 11.99 -10.98
N VAL A 11 -3.81 12.61 -11.52
CA VAL A 11 -2.43 12.44 -11.05
C VAL A 11 -2.25 13.07 -9.67
N LYS A 12 -2.80 14.27 -9.44
CA LYS A 12 -2.72 14.95 -8.14
C LYS A 12 -3.35 14.12 -7.01
N TYR A 13 -4.56 13.58 -7.22
CA TYR A 13 -5.22 12.76 -6.20
C TYR A 13 -4.54 11.40 -6.01
N GLU A 14 -3.95 10.81 -7.06
CA GLU A 14 -3.11 9.63 -6.91
C GLU A 14 -1.88 9.91 -6.04
N LEU A 15 -1.21 11.04 -6.26
CA LEU A 15 -0.06 11.45 -5.46
C LEU A 15 -0.42 11.57 -3.97
N TYR A 16 -1.56 12.18 -3.63
CA TYR A 16 -2.03 12.21 -2.24
C TYR A 16 -2.29 10.82 -1.68
N ARG A 17 -3.01 9.96 -2.44
CA ARG A 17 -3.28 8.58 -2.02
C ARG A 17 -2.00 7.83 -1.72
N LYS A 18 -0.98 7.96 -2.57
CA LYS A 18 0.27 7.23 -2.44
C LYS A 18 1.22 7.85 -1.42
N PHE A 19 1.15 9.16 -1.19
CA PHE A 19 1.78 9.80 -0.04
C PHE A 19 1.26 9.19 1.28
N PHE A 20 -0.06 9.11 1.47
CA PHE A 20 -0.63 8.47 2.66
C PHE A 20 -0.31 6.98 2.73
N HIS A 21 -0.31 6.27 1.60
CA HIS A 21 0.06 4.85 1.53
C HIS A 21 1.50 4.62 2.03
N ILE A 22 2.48 5.35 1.49
CA ILE A 22 3.89 5.23 1.88
C ILE A 22 4.09 5.68 3.33
N SER A 23 3.33 6.69 3.80
CA SER A 23 3.43 7.18 5.18
C SER A 23 3.10 6.12 6.24
N THR A 24 2.40 5.03 5.87
CA THR A 24 2.13 3.91 6.78
C THR A 24 3.39 3.16 7.22
N LEU A 25 4.55 3.37 6.58
CA LEU A 25 5.85 2.94 7.10
C LEU A 25 6.16 3.49 8.50
N VAL A 26 5.51 4.58 8.93
CA VAL A 26 5.62 5.07 10.31
C VAL A 26 5.19 4.01 11.33
N PHE A 27 4.22 3.15 11.01
CA PHE A 27 3.81 2.06 11.90
C PHE A 27 4.91 1.02 12.05
N LEU A 28 5.61 0.67 10.96
CA LEU A 28 6.78 -0.20 11.04
C LEU A 28 7.87 0.41 11.93
N PHE A 29 8.10 1.71 11.82
CA PHE A 29 9.04 2.42 12.68
C PHE A 29 8.61 2.35 14.16
N PHE A 30 7.33 2.59 14.46
CA PHE A 30 6.79 2.47 15.81
C PHE A 30 6.89 1.05 16.37
N TYR A 31 6.58 0.02 15.58
CA TYR A 31 6.77 -1.37 15.96
C TYR A 31 8.23 -1.70 16.26
N LYS A 32 9.18 -1.12 15.51
CA LYS A 32 10.62 -1.27 15.74
C LYS A 32 11.07 -0.59 17.04
N LEU A 33 10.51 0.56 17.40
CA LEU A 33 10.78 1.23 18.67
C LEU A 33 10.26 0.43 19.86
N ASN A 34 8.99 0.05 19.81
CA ASN A 34 8.34 -0.75 20.84
C ASN A 34 7.06 -1.38 20.28
N PHE A 35 6.87 -2.68 20.50
CA PHE A 35 5.69 -3.39 20.01
C PHE A 35 4.37 -2.74 20.44
N TRP A 36 4.25 -2.32 21.70
CA TRP A 36 3.04 -1.69 22.24
C TRP A 36 2.78 -0.32 21.62
N VAL A 37 3.85 0.46 21.34
CA VAL A 37 3.71 1.75 20.65
C VAL A 37 3.20 1.55 19.23
N GLY A 38 3.75 0.58 18.49
CA GLY A 38 3.26 0.21 17.16
C GLY A 38 1.80 -0.28 17.19
N LEU A 39 1.44 -1.12 18.17
CA LEU A 39 0.09 -1.64 18.30
C LEU A 39 -0.94 -0.55 18.63
N VAL A 40 -0.66 0.26 19.65
CA VAL A 40 -1.57 1.34 20.08
C VAL A 40 -1.73 2.39 18.98
N SER A 41 -0.64 2.78 18.31
CA SER A 41 -0.71 3.73 17.19
C SER A 41 -1.51 3.19 16.00
N SER A 42 -1.33 1.91 15.66
CA SER A 42 -2.08 1.25 14.57
C SER A 42 -3.58 1.15 14.89
N LEU A 43 -3.92 0.74 16.12
CA LEU A 43 -5.32 0.71 16.59
C LEU A 43 -5.93 2.11 16.59
N PHE A 44 -5.21 3.09 17.15
CA PHE A 44 -5.67 4.48 17.18
C PHE A 44 -5.95 5.01 15.77
N PHE A 45 -5.04 4.76 14.82
CA PHE A 45 -5.24 5.16 13.42
C PHE A 45 -6.50 4.50 12.82
N MET A 46 -6.69 3.19 13.01
CA MET A 46 -7.86 2.49 12.47
C MET A 46 -9.17 3.04 13.04
N PHE A 47 -9.23 3.26 14.36
CA PHE A 47 -10.41 3.85 15.01
C PHE A 47 -10.66 5.28 14.54
N ALA A 48 -9.63 6.12 14.51
CA ALA A 48 -9.75 7.49 14.03
C ALA A 48 -10.22 7.54 12.57
N TYR A 49 -9.63 6.72 11.69
CA TYR A 49 -10.01 6.65 10.28
C TYR A 49 -11.47 6.19 10.10
N LEU A 50 -11.93 5.18 10.85
CA LEU A 50 -13.32 4.75 10.80
C LEU A 50 -14.30 5.84 11.26
N ILE A 51 -13.97 6.56 12.34
CA ILE A 51 -14.78 7.69 12.80
C ILE A 51 -14.84 8.78 11.72
N LEU A 52 -13.72 9.08 11.07
CA LEU A 52 -13.67 10.03 9.96
C LEU A 52 -14.56 9.60 8.79
N GLU A 53 -14.53 8.32 8.42
CA GLU A 53 -15.40 7.77 7.37
C GLU A 53 -16.88 7.81 7.76
N ILE A 54 -17.22 7.54 9.02
CA ILE A 54 -18.60 7.67 9.53
C ILE A 54 -19.06 9.13 9.45
N PHE A 55 -18.25 10.08 9.91
CA PHE A 55 -18.58 11.50 9.82
C PHE A 55 -18.74 11.97 8.38
N ARG A 56 -17.90 11.45 7.47
CA ARG A 56 -18.02 11.71 6.03
C ARG A 56 -19.37 11.22 5.48
N ILE A 57 -19.77 9.99 5.80
CA ILE A 57 -21.02 9.39 5.30
C ILE A 57 -22.25 10.08 5.91
N MET A 58 -22.17 10.50 7.17
CA MET A 58 -23.24 11.24 7.86
C MET A 58 -23.30 12.73 7.47
N GLU A 59 -22.44 13.18 6.55
CA GLU A 59 -22.34 14.58 6.12
C GLU A 59 -22.12 15.57 7.28
N ILE A 60 -21.49 15.11 8.37
CA ILE A 60 -21.20 15.94 9.54
C ILE A 60 -20.09 16.94 9.18
N ASN A 61 -20.47 18.21 9.17
CA ASN A 61 -19.66 19.29 8.61
C ASN A 61 -18.61 19.81 9.61
N LEU A 62 -17.51 19.10 9.76
CA LEU A 62 -16.32 19.59 10.47
C LEU A 62 -15.40 20.28 9.46
N PHE A 63 -15.18 21.58 9.61
CA PHE A 63 -14.42 22.41 8.66
C PHE A 63 -13.04 21.82 8.30
N PHE A 64 -12.32 21.29 9.29
CA PHE A 64 -11.00 20.65 9.11
C PHE A 64 -11.04 19.32 8.34
N LEU A 65 -12.17 18.61 8.36
CA LEU A 65 -12.31 17.30 7.72
C LEU A 65 -12.72 17.37 6.26
N ARG A 66 -13.21 18.53 5.79
CA ARG A 66 -13.65 18.70 4.39
C ARG A 66 -12.54 18.38 3.40
N GLY A 67 -11.35 18.92 3.61
CA GLY A 67 -10.21 18.66 2.72
C GLY A 67 -9.81 17.18 2.66
N ILE A 68 -9.79 16.50 3.82
CA ILE A 68 -9.47 15.07 3.90
C ILE A 68 -10.57 14.23 3.23
N SER A 69 -11.83 14.54 3.50
CA SER A 69 -13.00 13.88 2.90
C SER A 69 -13.00 13.98 1.38
N GLU A 70 -12.76 15.17 0.83
CA GLU A 70 -12.65 15.38 -0.62
C GLU A 70 -11.51 14.58 -1.23
N ILE A 71 -10.35 14.55 -0.58
CA ILE A 71 -9.22 13.73 -1.01
C ILE A 71 -9.62 12.25 -1.03
N ILE A 72 -10.31 11.74 0.01
CA ILE A 72 -10.72 10.33 0.06
C ILE A 72 -11.70 10.00 -1.06
N ILE A 73 -12.75 10.81 -1.26
CA ILE A 73 -13.77 10.57 -2.29
C ILE A 73 -13.13 10.60 -3.69
N LYS A 74 -12.36 11.64 -3.99
CA LYS A 74 -11.77 11.81 -5.32
C LYS A 74 -10.63 10.83 -5.61
N SER A 75 -9.78 10.53 -4.64
CA SER A 75 -8.61 9.65 -4.85
C SER A 75 -8.96 8.17 -4.92
N ARG A 76 -10.11 7.76 -4.41
CA ARG A 76 -10.52 6.36 -4.34
C ARG A 76 -11.72 6.04 -5.21
N GLU A 77 -12.31 7.04 -5.85
CA GLU A 77 -13.54 6.92 -6.62
C GLU A 77 -14.67 6.24 -5.81
N VAL A 78 -14.64 6.45 -4.48
CA VAL A 78 -15.57 5.81 -3.55
C VAL A 78 -16.83 6.66 -3.49
N SER A 79 -17.98 5.99 -3.62
CA SER A 79 -19.27 6.63 -3.41
C SER A 79 -19.32 7.34 -2.06
N SER A 80 -19.97 8.51 -2.00
CA SER A 80 -20.16 9.27 -0.76
C SER A 80 -20.72 8.44 0.40
N TYR A 81 -21.40 7.32 0.10
CA TYR A 81 -22.08 6.46 1.08
C TYR A 81 -21.35 5.15 1.43
N LYS A 82 -20.18 4.87 0.84
CA LYS A 82 -19.41 3.63 1.10
C LYS A 82 -18.14 3.93 1.87
N ILE A 83 -17.82 3.07 2.84
CA ILE A 83 -16.55 3.14 3.59
C ILE A 83 -15.41 2.62 2.73
N SER A 84 -14.30 3.36 2.70
CA SER A 84 -13.05 2.93 2.06
C SER A 84 -12.21 2.07 3.03
N LEU A 85 -12.16 0.75 2.83
CA LEU A 85 -11.44 -0.15 3.76
C LEU A 85 -9.93 -0.30 3.49
N SER A 86 -9.41 0.10 2.32
CA SER A 86 -8.01 -0.19 1.97
C SER A 86 -6.95 0.35 2.96
N PRO A 87 -7.09 1.54 3.61
CA PRO A 87 -6.10 1.99 4.60
C PRO A 87 -6.06 1.09 5.82
N ILE A 88 -7.23 0.57 6.21
CA ILE A 88 -7.36 -0.36 7.32
C ILE A 88 -6.69 -1.67 6.96
N PHE A 89 -6.97 -2.21 5.77
CA PHE A 89 -6.33 -3.45 5.31
C PHE A 89 -4.81 -3.35 5.23
N LEU A 90 -4.27 -2.21 4.81
CA LEU A 90 -2.82 -1.97 4.83
C LEU A 90 -2.26 -1.96 6.26
N VAL A 91 -2.89 -1.27 7.21
CA VAL A 91 -2.40 -1.25 8.60
C VAL A 91 -2.52 -2.62 9.27
N VAL A 92 -3.62 -3.34 9.01
CA VAL A 92 -3.80 -4.71 9.48
C VAL A 92 -2.73 -5.63 8.88
N SER A 93 -2.44 -5.52 7.59
CA SER A 93 -1.43 -6.36 6.94
C SER A 93 -0.02 -6.06 7.43
N ILE A 94 0.31 -4.79 7.71
CA ILE A 94 1.56 -4.41 8.38
C ILE A 94 1.65 -5.07 9.76
N PHE A 95 0.61 -4.97 10.58
CA PHE A 95 0.57 -5.61 11.90
C PHE A 95 0.76 -7.12 11.79
N CYS A 96 -0.05 -7.79 10.97
CA CYS A 96 0.01 -9.24 10.78
C CYS A 96 1.38 -9.67 10.26
N THR A 97 1.95 -8.96 9.28
CA THR A 97 3.27 -9.28 8.72
C THR A 97 4.36 -9.12 9.77
N TYR A 98 4.33 -8.02 10.54
CA TYR A 98 5.31 -7.77 11.58
C TYR A 98 5.24 -8.78 12.73
N PHE A 99 4.02 -9.19 13.10
CA PHE A 99 3.79 -10.08 14.25
C PHE A 99 3.99 -11.57 13.91
N LEU A 100 3.58 -12.00 12.71
CA LEU A 100 3.56 -13.42 12.33
C LEU A 100 4.86 -13.91 11.68
N ILE A 101 5.64 -13.01 11.07
CA ILE A 101 6.82 -13.40 10.29
C ILE A 101 8.09 -12.85 10.95
N ASP A 102 9.09 -13.73 11.10
CA ASP A 102 10.36 -13.38 11.71
C ASP A 102 11.12 -12.27 10.96
N LYS A 103 11.92 -11.53 11.70
CA LYS A 103 12.82 -10.51 11.14
C LYS A 103 14.04 -11.21 10.53
N PRO A 104 14.57 -10.72 9.39
CA PRO A 104 14.19 -9.49 8.68
C PRO A 104 13.09 -9.67 7.63
N PHE A 105 12.51 -10.85 7.45
CA PHE A 105 11.55 -11.15 6.38
C PHE A 105 10.27 -10.32 6.45
N SER A 106 9.76 -10.06 7.65
CA SER A 106 8.65 -9.13 7.84
C SER A 106 8.95 -7.72 7.30
N TYR A 107 10.19 -7.25 7.42
CA TYR A 107 10.59 -5.96 6.84
C TYR A 107 10.57 -6.00 5.32
N ILE A 108 11.03 -7.10 4.71
CA ILE A 108 11.04 -7.27 3.26
C ILE A 108 9.62 -7.13 2.71
N GLY A 109 8.66 -7.83 3.31
CA GLY A 109 7.26 -7.75 2.89
C GLY A 109 6.67 -6.35 3.07
N ILE A 110 6.83 -5.74 4.25
CA ILE A 110 6.24 -4.43 4.54
C ILE A 110 6.82 -3.32 3.65
N PHE A 111 8.14 -3.28 3.46
CA PHE A 111 8.74 -2.30 2.54
C PHE A 111 8.29 -2.54 1.10
N SER A 112 8.20 -3.80 0.65
CA SER A 112 7.72 -4.14 -0.69
C SER A 112 6.29 -3.67 -0.93
N ALA A 113 5.40 -3.78 0.07
CA ALA A 113 4.03 -3.30 -0.07
C ALA A 113 3.93 -1.77 -0.02
N CYS A 114 4.55 -1.13 0.98
CA CYS A 114 4.41 0.32 1.15
C CYS A 114 5.09 1.10 0.02
N LEU A 115 6.26 0.64 -0.46
CA LEU A 115 6.99 1.31 -1.54
C LEU A 115 6.59 0.77 -2.92
N GLY A 116 6.43 -0.55 -3.08
CA GLY A 116 6.16 -1.18 -4.36
C GLY A 116 4.78 -0.83 -4.88
N ASP A 117 3.72 -1.15 -4.11
CA ASP A 117 2.35 -0.74 -4.48
C ASP A 117 2.20 0.80 -4.47
N GLY A 118 2.90 1.46 -3.55
CA GLY A 118 3.04 2.92 -3.49
C GLY A 118 3.46 3.52 -4.83
N LEU A 119 4.45 2.93 -5.49
CA LEU A 119 4.99 3.41 -6.76
C LEU A 119 4.27 2.81 -7.98
N ALA A 120 3.70 1.62 -7.88
CA ALA A 120 3.09 0.87 -9.00
C ALA A 120 2.08 1.71 -9.79
N SER A 121 1.11 2.29 -9.08
CA SER A 121 0.07 3.15 -9.66
C SER A 121 0.59 4.46 -10.26
N LEU A 122 1.59 5.09 -9.63
CA LEU A 122 2.18 6.34 -10.11
C LEU A 122 2.97 6.09 -11.38
N VAL A 123 3.85 5.07 -11.36
CA VAL A 123 4.61 4.63 -12.53
C VAL A 123 3.66 4.16 -13.65
N GLY A 124 2.59 3.45 -13.30
CA GLY A 124 1.55 3.01 -14.23
C GLY A 124 0.82 4.16 -14.94
N LYS A 125 0.59 5.27 -14.23
CA LYS A 125 -0.01 6.49 -14.81
C LYS A 125 1.00 7.30 -15.62
N LEU A 126 2.24 7.43 -15.14
CA LEU A 126 3.28 8.26 -15.74
C LEU A 126 3.94 7.61 -16.97
N ILE A 127 4.08 6.29 -16.98
CA ILE A 127 4.71 5.51 -18.04
C ILE A 127 3.63 4.66 -18.71
N PRO A 128 3.12 5.08 -19.88
CA PRO A 128 2.13 4.32 -20.63
C PRO A 128 2.64 2.91 -20.91
N SER A 129 1.84 1.91 -20.58
CA SER A 129 2.13 0.51 -20.86
C SER A 129 0.85 -0.27 -21.06
N PHE A 130 0.96 -1.51 -21.54
CA PHE A 130 -0.20 -2.38 -21.70
C PHE A 130 -0.73 -2.83 -20.34
N LYS A 131 -2.04 -3.08 -20.29
CA LYS A 131 -2.70 -3.61 -19.11
C LYS A 131 -2.45 -5.11 -18.98
N LEU A 132 -2.34 -5.55 -17.73
CA LEU A 132 -2.23 -6.92 -17.28
C LEU A 132 -3.55 -7.33 -16.60
N VAL A 133 -3.48 -8.30 -15.68
CA VAL A 133 -4.60 -8.77 -14.86
C VAL A 133 -5.13 -7.64 -13.97
N ASN A 134 -6.43 -7.61 -13.69
CA ASN A 134 -7.09 -6.63 -12.79
C ASN A 134 -6.81 -5.15 -13.13
N ASN A 135 -6.74 -4.81 -14.42
CA ASN A 135 -6.42 -3.46 -14.91
C ASN A 135 -5.05 -2.91 -14.47
N LYS A 136 -4.18 -3.75 -13.91
CA LYS A 136 -2.83 -3.36 -13.52
C LYS A 136 -1.96 -3.11 -14.75
N THR A 137 -0.92 -2.30 -14.62
CA THR A 137 -0.08 -1.90 -15.77
C THR A 137 1.26 -2.62 -15.72
N PHE A 138 1.82 -2.95 -16.88
CA PHE A 138 3.14 -3.58 -16.93
C PHE A 138 4.22 -2.70 -16.28
N SER A 139 4.19 -1.39 -16.53
CA SER A 139 5.11 -0.43 -15.90
C SER A 139 4.95 -0.38 -14.37
N GLY A 140 3.73 -0.50 -13.86
CA GLY A 140 3.47 -0.63 -12.42
C GLY A 140 4.03 -1.91 -11.81
N SER A 141 3.83 -3.05 -12.47
CA SER A 141 4.39 -4.34 -12.01
C SER A 141 5.92 -4.35 -12.05
N VAL A 142 6.56 -3.68 -13.01
CA VAL A 142 8.02 -3.48 -13.01
C VAL A 142 8.47 -2.69 -11.79
N ALA A 143 7.72 -1.66 -11.35
CA ALA A 143 8.04 -0.93 -10.14
C ALA A 143 7.96 -1.82 -8.89
N VAL A 144 6.92 -2.65 -8.78
CA VAL A 144 6.76 -3.63 -7.68
C VAL A 144 7.91 -4.62 -7.65
N PHE A 145 8.28 -5.18 -8.81
CA PHE A 145 9.42 -6.07 -8.97
C PHE A 145 10.71 -5.40 -8.45
N LEU A 146 11.02 -4.20 -8.95
CA LEU A 146 12.26 -3.50 -8.61
C LEU A 146 12.34 -3.17 -7.12
N VAL A 147 11.25 -2.71 -6.51
CA VAL A 147 11.23 -2.43 -5.08
C VAL A 147 11.46 -3.70 -4.28
N ALA A 148 10.70 -4.76 -4.53
CA ALA A 148 10.83 -6.01 -3.79
C ALA A 148 12.21 -6.66 -3.98
N PHE A 149 12.76 -6.58 -5.19
CA PHE A 149 14.13 -6.98 -5.50
C PHE A 149 15.15 -6.20 -4.67
N ILE A 150 15.11 -4.86 -4.70
CA ILE A 150 16.08 -4.00 -4.00
C ILE A 150 16.01 -4.24 -2.49
N VAL A 151 14.79 -4.31 -1.94
CA VAL A 151 14.58 -4.54 -0.50
C VAL A 151 15.09 -5.91 -0.09
N CYS A 152 14.78 -6.98 -0.84
CA CYS A 152 15.28 -8.32 -0.54
C CYS A 152 16.80 -8.38 -0.67
N TYR A 153 17.36 -7.81 -1.73
CA TYR A 153 18.80 -7.77 -1.99
C TYR A 153 19.57 -7.03 -0.89
N TYR A 154 18.98 -5.98 -0.30
CA TYR A 154 19.58 -5.25 0.81
C TYR A 154 19.79 -6.12 2.05
N PHE A 155 18.82 -6.98 2.40
CA PHE A 155 18.97 -7.90 3.55
C PHE A 155 19.75 -9.16 3.21
N PHE A 156 19.60 -9.66 1.98
CA PHE A 156 20.21 -10.88 1.49
C PHE A 156 20.77 -10.63 0.08
N PRO A 157 22.08 -10.29 -0.05
CA PRO A 157 22.69 -9.89 -1.32
C PRO A 157 22.93 -11.09 -2.25
N ASN A 158 21.84 -11.73 -2.68
CA ASN A 158 21.80 -12.83 -3.63
C ASN A 158 20.84 -12.45 -4.76
N PHE A 159 21.40 -12.28 -5.96
CA PHE A 159 20.66 -11.83 -7.14
C PHE A 159 19.51 -12.77 -7.51
N ILE A 160 19.72 -14.09 -7.42
CA ILE A 160 18.72 -15.09 -7.81
C ILE A 160 17.55 -15.04 -6.83
N ILE A 161 17.85 -15.08 -5.53
CA ILE A 161 16.82 -15.03 -4.47
C ILE A 161 16.02 -13.73 -4.57
N ALA A 162 16.69 -12.58 -4.66
CA ALA A 162 16.02 -11.28 -4.81
C ALA A 162 15.15 -11.22 -6.08
N SER A 163 15.58 -11.83 -7.19
CA SER A 163 14.80 -11.91 -8.42
C SER A 163 13.54 -12.77 -8.25
N VAL A 164 13.66 -13.92 -7.58
CA VAL A 164 12.51 -14.79 -7.28
C VAL A 164 11.52 -14.07 -6.35
N VAL A 165 12.02 -13.37 -5.33
CA VAL A 165 11.18 -12.57 -4.41
C VAL A 165 10.49 -11.43 -5.14
N GLY A 166 11.20 -10.70 -6.00
CA GLY A 166 10.63 -9.64 -6.84
C GLY A 166 9.53 -10.17 -7.76
N MET A 167 9.74 -11.33 -8.38
CA MET A 167 8.74 -11.95 -9.26
C MET A 167 7.52 -12.43 -8.45
N GLY A 168 7.74 -12.99 -7.25
CA GLY A 168 6.68 -13.37 -6.33
C GLY A 168 5.85 -12.16 -5.90
N ALA A 169 6.47 -11.01 -5.63
CA ALA A 169 5.77 -9.77 -5.33
C ALA A 169 4.85 -9.33 -6.47
N VAL A 170 5.32 -9.40 -7.72
CA VAL A 170 4.48 -9.12 -8.89
C VAL A 170 3.31 -10.07 -9.01
N LEU A 171 3.52 -11.37 -8.76
CA LEU A 171 2.42 -12.35 -8.80
C LEU A 171 1.37 -12.04 -7.73
N VAL A 172 1.78 -11.82 -6.48
CA VAL A 172 0.85 -11.45 -5.41
C VAL A 172 0.12 -10.16 -5.74
N GLU A 173 0.81 -9.17 -6.31
CA GLU A 173 0.24 -7.90 -6.71
C GLU A 173 -0.79 -8.05 -7.83
N LEU A 174 -0.48 -8.81 -8.89
CA LEU A 174 -1.38 -9.01 -10.03
C LEU A 174 -2.67 -9.77 -9.66
N PHE A 175 -2.57 -10.69 -8.72
CA PHE A 175 -3.69 -11.51 -8.26
C PHE A 175 -4.33 -11.00 -6.96
N ASP A 176 -3.93 -9.82 -6.47
CA ASP A 176 -4.63 -9.19 -5.36
C ASP A 176 -6.06 -8.83 -5.80
N PHE A 177 -7.03 -9.12 -4.95
CA PHE A 177 -8.43 -8.85 -5.23
C PHE A 177 -8.68 -7.35 -5.04
N GLU A 178 -9.39 -6.70 -5.98
CA GLU A 178 -9.68 -5.26 -5.94
C GLU A 178 -10.27 -4.77 -4.60
N LYS A 179 -10.97 -5.65 -3.86
CA LYS A 179 -11.55 -5.34 -2.54
C LYS A 179 -10.58 -5.48 -1.37
N TYR A 180 -9.54 -6.31 -1.49
CA TYR A 180 -8.58 -6.62 -0.43
C TYR A 180 -7.18 -6.09 -0.75
N ASP A 181 -7.11 -5.18 -1.72
CA ASP A 181 -5.90 -4.48 -2.13
C ASP A 181 -5.09 -4.04 -0.92
N ASN A 182 -3.83 -4.48 -0.87
CA ASN A 182 -2.84 -4.22 0.19
C ASN A 182 -2.91 -5.12 1.43
N LEU A 183 -3.82 -6.08 1.47
CA LEU A 183 -3.84 -7.09 2.54
C LEU A 183 -2.78 -8.16 2.30
N PHE A 184 -2.66 -8.63 1.06
CA PHE A 184 -1.87 -9.83 0.74
C PHE A 184 -0.42 -9.54 0.40
N LEU A 185 -0.11 -8.40 -0.21
CA LEU A 185 1.23 -8.09 -0.69
C LEU A 185 2.32 -8.18 0.40
N PRO A 186 2.21 -7.54 1.58
CA PRO A 186 3.27 -7.60 2.57
C PRO A 186 3.40 -9.01 3.18
N LEU A 187 2.29 -9.68 3.46
CA LEU A 187 2.30 -11.04 3.98
C LEU A 187 2.90 -12.03 2.98
N GLY A 188 2.47 -11.98 1.71
CA GLY A 188 2.91 -12.89 0.65
C GLY A 188 4.39 -12.74 0.33
N VAL A 189 4.91 -11.51 0.30
CA VAL A 189 6.33 -11.26 0.04
C VAL A 189 7.18 -11.64 1.26
N ALA A 190 6.71 -11.36 2.48
CA ALA A 190 7.40 -11.77 3.69
C ALA A 190 7.48 -13.29 3.82
N THR A 191 6.37 -14.01 3.60
CA THR A 191 6.34 -15.48 3.66
C THR A 191 7.20 -16.12 2.58
N LEU A 192 7.14 -15.62 1.34
CA LEU A 192 7.96 -16.13 0.25
C LEU A 192 9.45 -15.94 0.54
N SER A 193 9.85 -14.75 1.02
CA SER A 193 11.25 -14.50 1.38
C SER A 193 11.71 -15.35 2.57
N PHE A 194 10.84 -15.59 3.56
CA PHE A 194 11.12 -16.50 4.67
C PHE A 194 11.37 -17.94 4.17
N VAL A 195 10.45 -18.50 3.38
CA VAL A 195 10.52 -19.88 2.89
C VAL A 195 11.75 -20.13 1.99
N LEU A 196 12.20 -19.13 1.24
CA LEU A 196 13.34 -19.27 0.33
C LEU A 196 14.71 -19.20 1.01
N ILE A 197 14.78 -18.64 2.23
CA ILE A 197 16.05 -18.22 2.85
C ILE A 197 16.26 -18.83 4.24
N ALA A 198 15.19 -18.97 5.03
CA ALA A 198 15.24 -19.55 6.38
C ALA A 198 15.50 -21.06 6.34
#